data_AF-U3U3Z2-F1
#
_entry.id   AF-U3U3Z2-F1
#
_cell.length_a   1.000
_cell.length_b   1.000
_cell.length_c   1.000
_cell.angle_alpha   90.00
_cell.angle_beta   90.00
_cell.angle_gamma   90.00
#
_symmetry.space_group_name_H-M   'P 1'
#
loop_
_entity.id
_entity.type
_entity.pdbx_description
1 polymer ?
#
loop_
_entity_poly.entity_id
_entity_poly.type
_entity_poly.pdbx_seq_one_letter_code
_entity_poly.pdbx_strand_id
1 'polypeptide(L)'
;MVPSYGGGSARGAVPKQVIQFLNDDANRRGIRGVIAAGNRNFGAGFCLAGDIIAQKCQVPYLYRFELMGTPDDIAHVKAGVTQFWQRQTP
;
A
#
# COMPACT_ATOMS: atom_id res chain seq x y z
N MET A 1 5.25 -1.83 1.27
CA MET A 1 4.45 -0.80 1.96
C MET A 1 4.87 0.57 1.44
N VAL A 2 3.96 1.53 1.27
CA VAL A 2 4.28 2.86 0.71
C VAL A 2 3.48 3.99 1.37
N PRO A 3 4.02 5.21 1.52
CA PRO A 3 3.22 6.38 1.87
C PRO A 3 2.47 6.94 0.65
N SER A 4 1.42 7.72 0.90
CA SER A 4 0.72 8.51 -0.12
C SER A 4 1.17 9.97 -0.11
N TYR A 5 1.51 10.50 -1.28
CA TYR A 5 1.83 11.91 -1.52
C TYR A 5 0.71 12.58 -2.36
N GLY A 6 1.00 13.70 -3.03
CA GLY A 6 0.07 14.30 -3.99
C GLY A 6 -1.00 15.22 -3.40
N GLY A 7 -0.94 15.51 -2.09
CA GLY A 7 -1.82 16.50 -1.44
C GLY A 7 -3.31 16.17 -1.52
N GLY A 8 -3.66 14.88 -1.59
CA GLY A 8 -5.03 14.40 -1.74
C GLY A 8 -5.49 14.21 -3.18
N SER A 9 -4.67 14.57 -4.17
CA SER A 9 -4.95 14.29 -5.59
C SER A 9 -4.33 12.96 -6.04
N ALA A 10 -4.94 12.30 -7.03
CA ALA A 10 -4.39 11.10 -7.64
C ALA A 10 -3.05 11.35 -8.34
N ARG A 11 -2.85 12.56 -8.88
CA ARG A 11 -1.59 12.94 -9.52
C ARG A 11 -0.51 13.12 -8.46
N GLY A 12 0.49 12.24 -8.50
CA GLY A 12 1.58 12.25 -7.52
C GLY A 12 1.25 11.54 -6.20
N ALA A 13 0.12 10.84 -6.13
CA ALA A 13 -0.21 10.01 -4.96
C ALA A 13 0.84 8.92 -4.71
N VAL A 14 1.29 8.25 -5.77
CA VAL A 14 2.38 7.27 -5.70
C VAL A 14 3.74 7.98 -5.85
N PRO A 15 4.70 7.81 -4.92
CA PRO A 15 6.04 8.37 -5.05
C PRO A 15 6.71 7.95 -6.36
N LYS A 16 7.49 8.85 -6.99
CA LYS A 16 8.18 8.57 -8.27
C LYS A 16 9.12 7.36 -8.18
N GLN A 17 9.79 7.19 -7.04
CA GLN A 17 10.69 6.08 -6.76
C GLN A 17 9.94 4.74 -6.74
N VAL A 18 8.72 4.73 -6.21
CA VAL A 18 7.86 3.53 -6.21
C VAL A 18 7.37 3.23 -7.62
N ILE A 19 7.02 4.26 -8.41
CA ILE A 19 6.65 4.09 -9.82
C ILE A 19 7.83 3.46 -10.59
N GLN A 20 9.04 3.98 -10.43
CA GLN A 20 10.24 3.44 -11.07
C GLN A 20 10.49 1.97 -10.65
N PHE A 21 10.41 1.67 -9.35
CA PHE A 21 10.55 0.31 -8.84
C PHE A 21 9.52 -0.66 -9.44
N LEU A 22 8.24 -0.26 -9.48
CA LEU A 22 7.17 -1.08 -10.03
C LEU A 22 7.12 -1.08 -11.57
N ASN A 23 7.84 -0.19 -12.24
CA ASN A 23 7.97 -0.18 -13.70
C ASN A 23 8.93 -1.27 -14.21
N ASP A 24 9.84 -1.74 -13.35
CA ASP A 24 10.62 -2.96 -13.60
C ASP A 24 9.73 -4.20 -13.44
N ASP A 25 9.59 -4.98 -14.52
CA ASP A 25 8.75 -6.17 -14.54
C ASP A 25 9.25 -7.28 -13.62
N ALA A 26 10.56 -7.39 -13.37
CA ALA A 26 11.09 -8.37 -12.42
C ALA A 26 10.62 -8.06 -11.00
N ASN A 27 10.63 -6.79 -10.60
CA ASN A 27 10.10 -6.34 -9.32
C ASN A 27 8.58 -6.48 -9.26
N ARG A 28 7.86 -6.06 -10.30
CA ARG A 28 6.40 -6.12 -10.36
C ARG A 28 5.87 -7.55 -10.26
N ARG A 29 6.57 -8.55 -10.82
CA ARG A 29 6.17 -9.96 -10.67
C ARG A 29 6.26 -10.46 -9.23
N GLY A 30 7.05 -9.83 -8.38
CA GLY A 30 7.26 -10.23 -6.99
C GLY A 30 6.23 -9.68 -6.00
N ILE A 31 5.47 -8.64 -6.36
CA ILE A 31 4.52 -8.05 -5.42
C ILE A 31 3.29 -8.94 -5.23
N ARG A 32 2.89 -9.13 -3.96
CA ARG A 32 1.73 -9.96 -3.58
C ARG A 32 0.56 -9.15 -3.01
N GLY A 33 0.80 -7.89 -2.65
CA GLY A 33 -0.17 -7.00 -2.05
C GLY A 33 0.46 -5.66 -1.73
N VAL A 34 -0.37 -4.69 -1.37
CA VAL A 34 0.07 -3.35 -0.98
C VAL A 34 -0.54 -2.96 0.37
N ILE A 35 0.22 -2.24 1.18
CA ILE A 35 -0.24 -1.56 2.39
C ILE A 35 0.21 -0.11 2.24
N ALA A 36 -0.69 0.84 2.53
CA ALA A 36 -0.39 2.25 2.34
C ALA A 36 -0.63 3.11 3.59
N ALA A 37 0.30 4.03 3.82
CA ALA A 37 0.23 5.02 4.88
C ALA A 37 -0.23 6.38 4.33
N GLY A 38 -0.88 7.18 5.17
CA GLY A 38 -1.40 8.49 4.78
C GLY A 38 -1.84 9.33 5.98
N ASN A 39 -2.70 10.30 5.72
CA ASN A 39 -3.34 11.12 6.76
C ASN A 39 -4.82 11.34 6.39
N ARG A 40 -5.74 11.04 7.30
CA ARG A 40 -7.19 11.15 7.13
C ARG A 40 -7.65 12.57 6.85
N ASN A 41 -6.85 13.58 7.21
CA ASN A 41 -7.09 14.98 6.86
C ASN A 41 -7.19 15.21 5.35
N PHE A 42 -6.67 14.28 4.52
CA PHE A 42 -6.83 14.33 3.06
C PHE A 42 -8.17 13.75 2.56
N GLY A 43 -9.07 13.32 3.44
CA GLY A 43 -10.40 12.83 3.08
C GLY A 43 -10.34 11.67 2.09
N ALA A 44 -10.95 11.86 0.91
CA ALA A 44 -10.93 10.87 -0.18
C ALA A 44 -9.51 10.54 -0.69
N GLY A 45 -8.52 11.40 -0.42
CA GLY A 45 -7.11 11.16 -0.74
C GLY A 45 -6.36 10.32 0.31
N PHE A 46 -7.02 9.91 1.40
CA PHE A 46 -6.39 9.11 2.45
C PHE A 46 -5.91 7.76 1.91
N CYS A 47 -4.59 7.56 1.92
CA CYS A 47 -3.90 6.36 1.46
C CYS A 47 -4.09 6.00 -0.02
N LEU A 48 -4.39 6.99 -0.87
CA LEU A 48 -4.71 6.81 -2.30
C LEU A 48 -3.63 6.07 -3.11
N ALA A 49 -2.36 6.09 -2.69
CA ALA A 49 -1.31 5.31 -3.34
C ALA A 49 -1.59 3.79 -3.30
N GLY A 50 -2.21 3.31 -2.22
CA GLY A 50 -2.60 1.92 -2.07
C GLY A 50 -3.62 1.48 -3.11
N ASP A 51 -4.69 2.26 -3.29
CA ASP A 51 -5.72 1.99 -4.30
C ASP A 51 -5.13 1.96 -5.71
N ILE A 52 -4.32 2.96 -6.06
CA ILE A 52 -3.70 3.06 -7.40
C ILE A 52 -2.80 1.85 -7.67
N ILE A 53 -1.96 1.45 -6.71
CA ILE A 53 -1.05 0.30 -6.89
C ILE A 53 -1.85 -1.01 -6.95
N ALA A 54 -2.83 -1.21 -6.06
CA ALA A 54 -3.65 -2.41 -6.04
C ALA A 54 -4.38 -2.61 -7.37
N GLN A 55 -5.02 -1.56 -7.89
CA GLN A 55 -5.71 -1.59 -9.18
C GLN A 55 -4.75 -1.80 -10.35
N LYS A 56 -3.64 -1.04 -10.42
CA LYS A 56 -2.74 -1.12 -11.58
C LYS A 56 -1.97 -2.43 -11.64
N CYS A 57 -1.61 -2.99 -10.49
CA CYS A 57 -0.82 -4.21 -10.41
C CYS A 57 -1.67 -5.46 -10.15
N GLN A 58 -2.98 -5.34 -10.01
CA GLN A 58 -3.91 -6.46 -9.77
C GLN A 58 -3.52 -7.28 -8.52
N VAL A 59 -3.15 -6.58 -7.44
CA VAL A 59 -2.81 -7.19 -6.15
C VAL A 59 -3.73 -6.66 -5.06
N PRO A 60 -4.00 -7.44 -3.98
CA PRO A 60 -4.87 -6.99 -2.90
C PRO A 60 -4.31 -5.77 -2.16
N TYR A 61 -5.21 -4.87 -1.78
CA TYR A 61 -4.93 -3.79 -0.84
C TYR A 61 -5.14 -4.31 0.59
N LEU A 62 -4.05 -4.67 1.26
CA LEU A 62 -4.07 -5.46 2.49
C LEU A 62 -4.43 -4.64 3.73
N TYR A 63 -3.96 -3.41 3.83
CA TYR A 63 -4.18 -2.57 5.01
C TYR A 63 -3.87 -1.09 4.75
N ARG A 64 -4.39 -0.20 5.57
CA ARG A 64 -4.05 1.23 5.53
C ARG A 64 -3.99 1.83 6.94
N PHE A 65 -3.04 2.74 7.16
CA PHE A 65 -2.84 3.37 8.46
C PHE A 65 -2.40 4.84 8.33
N GLU A 66 -2.41 5.56 9.44
CA GLU A 66 -2.10 6.98 9.49
C GLU A 66 -0.68 7.24 10.02
N LEU A 67 0.06 8.12 9.34
CA LEU A 67 1.40 8.59 9.72
C LEU A 67 2.37 7.42 10.01
N MET A 68 2.81 7.29 11.26
CA MET A 68 3.75 6.26 11.73
C MET A 68 3.04 4.97 12.17
N GLY A 69 1.70 4.97 12.20
CA GLY A 69 0.89 3.89 12.72
C GLY A 69 0.75 3.91 14.24
N THR A 70 -0.28 3.23 14.71
CA THR A 70 -0.56 2.98 16.13
C THR A 70 -0.10 1.58 16.55
N PRO A 71 -0.04 1.27 17.85
CA PRO A 71 0.16 -0.11 18.31
C PRO A 71 -0.85 -1.11 17.71
N ASP A 72 -2.09 -0.69 17.50
CA ASP A 72 -3.12 -1.51 16.87
C ASP A 72 -2.82 -1.75 15.38
N ASP A 73 -2.35 -0.73 14.66
CA ASP A 73 -1.92 -0.91 13.27
C ASP A 73 -0.76 -1.92 13.16
N ILE A 74 0.18 -1.87 14.11
CA ILE A 74 1.27 -2.85 14.18
C ILE A 74 0.71 -4.26 14.40
N ALA A 75 -0.22 -4.43 15.34
CA ALA A 75 -0.85 -5.71 15.61
C ALA A 75 -1.62 -6.25 14.39
N HIS A 76 -2.44 -5.41 13.76
CA HIS A 76 -3.22 -5.77 12.56
C HIS A 76 -2.31 -6.13 11.38
N VAL A 77 -1.26 -5.36 11.10
CA VAL A 77 -0.34 -5.65 9.99
C VAL A 77 0.40 -6.96 10.25
N LYS A 78 0.90 -7.19 11.47
CA LYS A 78 1.58 -8.45 11.81
C LYS A 78 0.65 -9.65 11.62
N ALA A 79 -0.53 -9.62 12.24
CA ALA A 79 -1.50 -10.72 12.13
C ALA A 79 -1.98 -10.93 10.68
N GLY A 80 -2.29 -9.85 9.98
CA GLY A 80 -2.79 -9.87 8.60
C GLY A 80 -1.77 -10.42 7.62
N VAL A 81 -0.49 -10.02 7.71
CA VAL A 81 0.57 -10.55 6.84
C VAL A 81 0.83 -12.02 7.13
N THR A 82 0.86 -12.45 8.39
CA THR A 82 0.99 -13.88 8.74
C THR A 82 -0.15 -14.71 8.15
N GLN A 83 -1.39 -14.27 8.35
CA GLN A 83 -2.57 -14.96 7.83
C GLN A 83 -2.59 -14.99 6.28
N PHE A 84 -2.17 -13.89 5.65
CA PHE A 84 -2.08 -13.80 4.19
C PHE A 84 -1.16 -14.90 3.62
N TRP A 85 0.02 -15.09 4.19
CA TRP A 85 0.97 -16.11 3.72
C TRP A 85 0.51 -17.53 4.01
N GLN A 86 -0.16 -17.77 5.14
CA GLN A 86 -0.76 -19.08 5.44
C GLN A 86 -1.79 -19.52 4.39
N ARG A 87 -2.50 -18.56 3.77
CA ARG A 87 -3.48 -18.84 2.70
C ARG A 87 -2.87 -18.95 1.30
N GLN A 88 -1.63 -18.49 1.12
CA GLN A 88 -0.93 -18.52 -0.17
C GLN A 88 0.05 -19.68 -0.31
N THR A 89 0.40 -20.33 0.80
CA THR A 89 1.18 -21.56 0.77
C THR A 89 0.23 -22.71 0.43
N PRO A 90 0.48 -23.50 -0.63
CA PRO A 90 -0.32 -24.69 -0.93
C PRO A 90 -0.24 -25.74 0.19
#